data_AF-A0A538CTN0-F1
#
_entry.id   AF-A0A538CTN0-F1
#
_cell.length_a   1.000
_cell.length_b   1.000
_cell.length_c   1.000
_cell.angle_alpha   90.00
_cell.angle_beta   90.00
_cell.angle_gamma   90.00
#
_symmetry.space_group_name_H-M   'P 1'
#
loop_
_entity.id
_entity.type
_entity.pdbx_description
1 polymer ?
#
loop_
_entity_poly.entity_id
_entity_poly.type
_entity_poly.pdbx_seq_one_letter_code
_entity_poly.pdbx_strand_id
1 'polypeptide(L)'
;MATDGSNRRVLARGGSPAWSPDGRLIAYRGRCGRISLMTPDGRRVLPAHAGRGACSEIGVAGAPVWSPDGRQIAMATRSGTYVMGRGGGHLHLVTPEDGLGTWGTGLPAWQPVPKR
;
A
#
# COMPACT_ATOMS: atom_id res chain seq x y z
N MET A 1 -0.92 18.44 -15.27
CA MET A 1 -0.44 17.46 -16.27
C MET A 1 -1.15 17.78 -17.56
N ALA A 2 -0.43 17.82 -18.69
CA ALA A 2 -1.07 17.85 -19.99
C ALA A 2 -1.68 16.47 -20.28
N THR A 3 -2.84 16.44 -20.95
CA THR A 3 -3.59 15.20 -21.22
C THR A 3 -2.90 14.28 -22.22
N ASP A 4 -1.87 14.76 -22.91
CA ASP A 4 -1.02 14.03 -23.86
C ASP A 4 0.10 13.21 -23.19
N GLY A 5 0.22 13.28 -21.86
CA GLY A 5 1.27 12.59 -21.12
C GLY A 5 2.67 13.19 -21.29
N SER A 6 2.80 14.35 -21.92
CA SER A 6 4.05 15.14 -21.91
C SER A 6 4.32 15.65 -20.48
N ASN A 7 5.60 15.88 -20.14
CA ASN A 7 6.07 16.25 -18.79
C ASN A 7 5.93 15.16 -17.71
N ARG A 8 6.28 13.91 -18.03
CA ARG A 8 6.37 12.83 -17.03
C ARG A 8 7.46 13.16 -16.00
N ARG A 9 7.06 13.22 -14.73
CA ARG A 9 7.98 13.37 -13.60
C ARG A 9 8.01 12.09 -12.76
N VAL A 10 9.20 11.56 -12.51
CA VAL A 10 9.38 10.46 -11.55
C VAL A 10 9.26 11.02 -10.14
N LEU A 11 8.27 10.55 -9.38
CA LEU A 11 8.02 11.01 -8.00
C LEU A 11 8.69 10.12 -6.95
N ALA A 12 8.84 8.83 -7.22
CA ALA A 12 9.52 7.89 -6.32
C ALA A 12 10.07 6.68 -7.10
N ARG A 13 11.08 6.03 -6.51
CA ARG A 13 11.54 4.69 -6.95
C ARG A 13 10.75 3.63 -6.19
N GLY A 14 9.85 2.94 -6.90
CA GLY A 14 8.91 1.97 -6.35
C GLY A 14 7.87 1.57 -7.41
N GLY A 15 6.86 0.78 -7.02
CA GLY A 15 5.82 0.31 -7.94
C GLY A 15 4.45 0.17 -7.29
N SER A 16 3.45 -0.19 -8.10
CA SER A 16 2.08 -0.45 -7.67
C SER A 16 1.46 0.68 -6.83
N PRO A 17 1.38 1.92 -7.33
CA PRO A 17 0.81 3.03 -6.58
C PRO A 17 -0.71 2.89 -6.45
N ALA A 18 -1.26 3.35 -5.32
CA ALA A 18 -2.69 3.47 -5.06
C ALA A 18 -2.98 4.81 -4.37
N TRP A 19 -3.92 5.56 -4.93
CA TRP A 19 -4.37 6.83 -4.39
C TRP A 19 -5.29 6.62 -3.19
N SER A 20 -5.16 7.46 -2.16
CA SER A 20 -6.15 7.56 -1.11
C SER A 20 -7.47 8.10 -1.67
N PRO A 21 -8.64 7.74 -1.11
CA PRO A 21 -9.94 8.23 -1.58
C PRO A 21 -10.08 9.76 -1.54
N ASP A 22 -9.38 10.42 -0.62
CA ASP A 22 -9.34 11.89 -0.50
C ASP A 22 -8.34 12.57 -1.46
N GLY A 23 -7.57 11.79 -2.24
CA GLY A 23 -6.57 12.29 -3.18
C GLY A 23 -5.32 12.90 -2.54
N ARG A 24 -5.18 12.87 -1.21
CA ARG A 24 -4.10 13.56 -0.49
C ARG A 24 -2.82 12.75 -0.39
N LEU A 25 -2.90 11.44 -0.59
CA LEU A 25 -1.78 10.51 -0.44
C LEU A 25 -1.76 9.48 -1.55
N ILE A 26 -0.56 9.00 -1.84
CA ILE A 26 -0.28 7.87 -2.71
C ILE A 26 0.47 6.84 -1.87
N ALA A 27 -0.12 5.66 -1.70
CA ALA A 27 0.56 4.49 -1.17
C ALA A 27 1.26 3.75 -2.30
N TYR A 28 2.49 3.31 -2.10
CA TYR A 28 3.23 2.57 -3.12
C TYR A 28 4.15 1.55 -2.48
N ARG A 29 4.50 0.50 -3.24
CA ARG A 29 5.53 -0.46 -2.85
C ARG A 29 6.91 0.16 -3.04
N GLY A 30 7.57 0.49 -1.94
CA GLY A 30 8.90 1.05 -1.90
C GLY A 30 10.00 -0.01 -1.73
N ARG A 31 11.13 0.44 -1.16
CA ARG A 31 12.30 -0.41 -0.92
C ARG A 31 11.96 -1.60 -0.02
N CYS A 32 12.52 -2.77 -0.35
CA CYS A 32 12.34 -4.01 0.40
C CYS A 32 10.88 -4.47 0.56
N GLY A 33 10.02 -4.14 -0.41
CA GLY A 33 8.61 -4.54 -0.39
C GLY A 33 7.81 -3.88 0.73
N ARG A 34 8.29 -2.78 1.31
CA ARG A 34 7.54 -2.01 2.31
C ARG A 34 6.58 -1.05 1.62
N ILE A 35 5.42 -0.80 2.22
CA ILE A 35 4.57 0.28 1.77
C ILE A 35 5.19 1.61 2.15
N SER A 36 5.02 2.62 1.31
CA SER A 36 5.47 3.99 1.59
C SER A 36 4.39 4.95 1.13
N LEU A 37 4.32 6.09 1.81
CA LEU A 37 3.33 7.12 1.53
C LEU A 37 4.03 8.38 1.05
N MET A 38 3.47 8.98 0.01
CA MET A 38 3.88 10.28 -0.51
C MET A 38 2.66 11.14 -0.81
N THR A 39 2.83 12.45 -0.81
CA THR A 39 1.85 13.38 -1.38
C THR A 39 1.94 13.38 -2.91
N PRO A 40 0.90 13.89 -3.62
CA PRO A 40 0.87 13.96 -5.08
C PRO A 40 2.03 14.74 -5.73
N ASP A 41 2.64 15.66 -5.00
CA ASP A 41 3.82 16.43 -5.41
C ASP A 41 5.15 15.64 -5.28
N GLY A 42 5.09 14.40 -4.78
CA GLY A 42 6.23 13.52 -4.58
C GLY A 42 6.93 13.68 -3.22
N ARG A 43 6.44 14.54 -2.32
CA ARG A 43 7.02 14.62 -0.97
C ARG A 43 6.69 13.35 -0.18
N ARG A 44 7.72 12.61 0.21
CA ARG A 44 7.57 11.42 1.04
C ARG A 44 7.06 11.82 2.42
N VAL A 45 5.95 11.21 2.84
CA VAL A 45 5.30 11.52 4.12
C VAL A 45 5.71 10.50 5.17
N LEU A 46 5.80 9.21 4.81
CA LEU A 46 6.13 8.14 5.76
C LEU A 46 6.90 6.97 5.10
N PRO A 47 7.92 6.41 5.78
CA PRO A 47 8.26 5.00 5.60
C PRO A 47 7.22 4.17 6.37
N ALA A 48 6.20 3.67 5.68
CA ALA A 48 5.25 2.76 6.32
C ALA A 48 5.98 1.42 6.57
N HIS A 49 5.94 0.93 7.82
CA HIS A 49 6.79 -0.14 8.40
C HIS A 49 8.18 0.34 8.89
N ALA A 50 8.16 1.01 10.05
CA ALA A 50 9.32 1.29 10.89
C ALA A 50 9.65 0.13 11.86
N GLY A 51 9.51 -1.12 11.40
CA GLY A 51 10.08 -2.25 12.13
C GLY A 51 11.60 -2.17 12.07
N ARG A 52 12.28 -2.26 13.22
CA ARG A 52 13.75 -2.21 13.38
C ARG A 52 14.50 -3.41 12.77
N GLY A 53 13.89 -4.15 11.84
CA GLY A 53 14.47 -5.31 11.19
C GLY A 53 15.09 -4.98 9.83
N ALA A 54 16.05 -5.81 9.43
CA ALA A 54 16.59 -5.89 8.07
C ALA A 54 15.47 -6.11 7.03
N CYS A 55 15.80 -6.12 5.74
CA CYS A 55 14.83 -6.35 4.65
C CYS A 55 14.26 -7.78 4.68
N SER A 56 13.36 -8.06 5.61
CA SER A 56 12.70 -9.32 5.93
C SER A 56 11.67 -8.91 6.98
N GLU A 57 10.36 -9.00 6.77
CA GLU A 57 9.64 -10.27 6.96
C GLU A 57 8.36 -10.36 6.12
N ILE A 58 7.86 -9.25 5.56
CA ILE A 58 6.47 -9.21 5.05
C ILE A 58 6.43 -9.30 3.52
N GLY A 59 7.39 -8.71 2.78
CA GLY A 59 7.51 -8.88 1.33
C GLY A 59 6.20 -8.68 0.56
N VAL A 60 5.69 -7.45 0.53
CA VAL A 60 4.41 -7.15 -0.15
C VAL A 60 4.47 -7.55 -1.62
N ALA A 61 3.59 -8.47 -2.01
CA ALA A 61 3.55 -9.00 -3.37
C ALA A 61 2.71 -8.13 -4.32
N GLY A 62 1.62 -7.54 -3.82
CA GLY A 62 0.63 -6.79 -4.62
C GLY A 62 0.62 -5.27 -4.43
N ALA A 63 -0.40 -4.63 -5.02
CA ALA A 63 -0.67 -3.22 -4.78
C ALA A 63 -1.33 -3.02 -3.39
N PRO A 64 -0.96 -1.98 -2.64
CA PRO A 64 -1.72 -1.60 -1.45
C PRO A 64 -3.12 -1.13 -1.84
N VAL A 65 -4.10 -1.38 -0.98
CA VAL A 65 -5.50 -0.97 -1.22
C VAL A 65 -6.02 -0.16 -0.04
N TRP A 66 -6.45 1.07 -0.30
CA TRP A 66 -7.01 1.94 0.71
C TRP A 66 -8.43 1.53 1.11
N SER A 67 -8.74 1.65 2.40
CA SER A 67 -10.13 1.62 2.86
C SER A 67 -10.91 2.79 2.27
N PRO A 68 -12.24 2.65 2.02
CA PRO A 68 -13.04 3.72 1.43
C PRO A 68 -13.06 5.02 2.26
N ASP A 69 -12.90 4.91 3.58
CA ASP A 69 -12.77 6.05 4.49
C ASP A 69 -11.35 6.66 4.54
N GLY A 70 -10.39 6.07 3.80
CA GLY A 70 -9.00 6.50 3.72
C GLY A 70 -8.19 6.32 4.99
N ARG A 71 -8.68 5.61 6.02
CA ARG A 71 -8.00 5.46 7.31
C ARG A 71 -7.04 4.29 7.37
N GLN A 72 -7.24 3.28 6.53
CA GLN A 72 -6.51 2.01 6.56
C GLN A 72 -6.01 1.62 5.18
N ILE A 73 -5.01 0.76 5.16
CA ILE A 73 -4.39 0.21 3.96
C ILE A 73 -4.27 -1.30 4.14
N ALA A 74 -4.84 -2.07 3.22
CA ALA A 74 -4.68 -3.51 3.15
C ALA A 74 -3.55 -3.89 2.18
N MET A 75 -2.86 -4.99 2.46
CA MET A 75 -1.81 -5.54 1.61
C MET A 75 -1.72 -7.05 1.70
N ALA A 76 -1.44 -7.68 0.56
CA ALA A 76 -1.08 -9.10 0.48
C ALA A 76 0.43 -9.27 0.59
N THR A 77 0.84 -10.25 1.38
CA THR A 77 2.22 -10.45 1.84
C THR A 77 2.56 -11.94 1.79
N ARG A 78 3.83 -12.30 2.03
CA ARG A 78 4.26 -13.71 2.17
C ARG A 78 3.86 -14.36 3.49
N SER A 79 3.08 -13.71 4.34
CA SER A 79 2.58 -14.34 5.58
C SER A 79 1.06 -14.20 5.73
N GLY A 80 0.41 -13.63 4.71
CA GLY A 80 -1.04 -13.45 4.68
C GLY A 80 -1.46 -12.03 4.30
N THR A 81 -2.70 -11.70 4.60
CA THR A 81 -3.28 -10.37 4.39
C THR A 81 -3.13 -9.53 5.65
N TYR A 82 -2.51 -8.36 5.51
CA TYR A 82 -2.36 -7.42 6.60
C TYR A 82 -3.12 -6.13 6.32
N VAL A 83 -3.53 -5.48 7.40
CA VAL A 83 -4.06 -4.12 7.41
C VAL A 83 -3.17 -3.25 8.28
N MET A 84 -2.97 -2.01 7.88
CA MET A 84 -2.26 -1.01 8.66
C MET A 84 -3.01 0.32 8.64
N GLY A 85 -2.77 1.16 9.65
CA GLY A 85 -3.28 2.53 9.65
C GLY A 85 -2.56 3.41 8.63
N ARG A 86 -3.24 4.45 8.14
CA ARG A 86 -2.66 5.51 7.29
C ARG A 86 -1.38 6.13 7.87
N GLY A 87 -1.19 6.08 9.19
CA GLY A 87 -0.01 6.58 9.87
C GLY A 87 1.26 5.72 9.74
N GLY A 88 1.24 4.61 9.00
CA GLY A 88 2.46 3.81 8.81
C GLY A 88 2.65 2.65 9.80
N GLY A 89 1.85 2.62 10.87
CA GLY A 89 1.93 1.66 11.98
C GLY A 89 0.67 0.80 12.16
N HIS A 90 0.63 0.06 13.28
CA HIS A 90 -0.44 -0.87 13.65
C HIS A 90 -0.70 -1.92 12.56
N LEU A 91 0.34 -2.66 12.21
CA LEU A 91 0.19 -3.78 11.28
C LEU A 91 -0.58 -4.91 11.97
N HIS A 92 -1.72 -5.28 11.41
CA HIS A 92 -2.62 -6.30 11.92
C HIS A 92 -2.82 -7.39 10.87
N LEU A 93 -2.54 -8.64 11.21
CA LEU A 93 -2.80 -9.78 10.35
C LEU A 93 -4.31 -10.07 10.36
N VAL A 94 -4.94 -9.98 9.18
CA VAL A 94 -6.38 -10.27 9.02
C VAL A 94 -6.61 -11.75 8.70
N THR A 95 -5.76 -12.30 7.84
CA THR A 95 -5.84 -13.70 7.44
C THR A 95 -4.42 -14.21 7.22
N PRO A 96 -3.96 -15.25 7.95
CA PRO A 96 -2.69 -15.89 7.64
C PRO A 96 -2.73 -16.53 6.25
N GLU A 97 -1.59 -16.91 5.73
CA GLU A 97 -1.56 -17.83 4.59
C GLU A 97 -2.23 -19.17 4.93
N ASP A 98 -2.85 -19.76 3.92
CA ASP A 98 -3.45 -21.09 3.90
C ASP A 98 -2.47 -22.24 3.57
N GLY A 99 -1.17 -21.97 3.38
CA GLY A 99 -0.16 -22.96 3.01
C GLY A 99 -0.20 -23.38 1.53
N LEU A 100 -1.08 -22.80 0.72
CA LEU A 100 -1.31 -23.22 -0.67
C LEU A 100 -0.40 -22.52 -1.68
N GLY A 101 0.52 -21.66 -1.23
CA GLY A 101 1.47 -21.01 -2.14
C GLY A 101 0.84 -19.96 -3.05
N THR A 102 -0.39 -19.50 -2.79
CA THR A 102 -1.16 -18.56 -3.62
C THR A 102 -0.74 -17.09 -3.46
N TRP A 103 0.47 -16.87 -2.95
CA TRP A 103 1.04 -15.56 -2.68
C TRP A 103 1.00 -14.65 -3.92
N GLY A 104 0.40 -13.49 -3.78
CA GLY A 104 0.47 -12.43 -4.80
C GLY A 104 -0.58 -12.50 -5.92
N THR A 105 -1.53 -13.43 -5.89
CA THR A 105 -2.66 -13.45 -6.84
C THR A 105 -3.88 -12.68 -6.34
N GLY A 106 -4.02 -12.49 -5.02
CA GLY A 106 -5.12 -11.74 -4.42
C GLY A 106 -4.76 -10.27 -4.12
N LEU A 107 -5.50 -9.33 -4.71
CA LEU A 107 -5.58 -7.96 -4.20
C LEU A 107 -6.66 -7.95 -3.10
N PRO A 108 -6.34 -7.63 -1.84
CA PRO A 108 -7.38 -7.49 -0.82
C PRO A 108 -8.29 -6.33 -1.22
N ALA A 109 -9.60 -6.56 -1.17
CA ALA A 109 -10.59 -5.54 -1.46
C ALA A 109 -11.36 -5.18 -0.18
N TRP A 110 -11.63 -3.89 -0.01
CA TRP A 110 -12.51 -3.42 1.05
C TRP A 110 -13.95 -3.49 0.58
N GLN A 111 -14.86 -3.80 1.51
CA GLN A 111 -16.29 -3.69 1.24
C GLN A 111 -16.63 -2.24 0.82
N PRO A 112 -17.40 -2.03 -0.26
CA PRO A 112 -17.86 -0.70 -0.62
C PRO A 112 -18.77 -0.14 0.48
N VAL A 113 -18.67 1.16 0.74
CA VAL A 113 -19.65 1.84 1.61
C VAL A 113 -20.96 1.95 0.82
N PRO A 114 -22.12 1.54 1.39
CA PRO A 114 -23.41 1.73 0.74
C PRO A 114 -23.61 3.20 0.37
N LYS A 115 -24.03 3.47 -0.87
CA LYS A 115 -24.53 4.80 -1.23
C LYS A 115 -25.81 5.03 -0.43
N ARG A 116 -25.86 6.13 0.33
CA ARG A 116 -27.11 6.63 0.91
C ARG A 116 -28.02 7.13 -0.20
#